data_AF-A0A7J2MHI5-F1
#
_entry.id   AF-A0A7J2MHI5-F1
#
_cell.length_a   1.000
_cell.length_b   1.000
_cell.length_c   1.000
_cell.angle_alpha   90.00
_cell.angle_beta   90.00
_cell.angle_gamma   90.00
#
_symmetry.space_group_name_H-M   'P 1'
#
loop_
_entity.id
_entity.type
_entity.pdbx_description
1 polymer ?
#
loop_
_entity_poly.entity_id
_entity_poly.type
_entity_poly.pdbx_seq_one_letter_code
_entity_poly.pdbx_strand_id
1 'polypeptide(L)'
;MTRARSERYNRQIPLLGEDGQERIRDANVFIAGAGGLGSPSAIYLAAAGIGKMVIADFDRVNVSNLNRQILHWDGDVLRMKIDSARE
;
A
#
# COMPACT_ATOMS: atom_id res chain seq x y z
N MET A 1 8.82 8.17 -17.37
CA MET A 1 9.06 8.17 -15.91
C MET A 1 9.68 9.49 -15.46
N THR A 2 9.24 10.15 -14.37
CA THR A 2 9.97 11.31 -13.81
C THR A 2 11.29 10.86 -13.18
N ARG A 3 12.35 11.67 -13.22
CA ARG A 3 13.69 11.34 -12.67
C ARG A 3 13.66 10.82 -11.23
N ALA A 4 12.93 11.47 -10.34
CA ALA A 4 12.77 11.05 -8.93
C ALA A 4 12.07 9.68 -8.76
N ARG A 5 11.18 9.29 -9.69
CA ARG A 5 10.57 7.95 -9.69
C ARG A 5 11.52 6.90 -10.26
N SER A 6 12.34 7.27 -11.24
CA SER A 6 13.38 6.39 -11.77
C SER A 6 14.39 6.02 -10.69
N GLU A 7 14.77 6.97 -9.83
CA GLU A 7 15.64 6.71 -8.68
C GLU A 7 14.98 5.81 -7.63
N ARG A 8 13.68 6.02 -7.33
CA ARG A 8 12.92 5.18 -6.38
C ARG A 8 12.86 3.71 -6.80
N TYR A 9 12.71 3.43 -8.09
CA TYR A 9 12.53 2.07 -8.61
C TYR A 9 13.79 1.49 -9.26
N ASN A 10 14.95 2.14 -9.09
CA ASN A 10 16.20 1.75 -9.75
C ASN A 10 16.66 0.31 -9.44
N ARG A 11 16.28 -0.25 -8.28
CA ARG A 11 16.61 -1.62 -7.87
C ARG A 11 15.64 -2.68 -8.40
N GLN A 12 14.40 -2.30 -8.72
CA GLN A 12 13.38 -3.26 -9.21
C GLN A 12 13.22 -3.23 -10.74
N ILE A 13 13.49 -2.10 -11.39
CA ILE A 13 13.46 -1.99 -12.86
C ILE A 13 14.38 -3.02 -13.54
N PRO A 14 15.62 -3.29 -13.08
CA PRO A 14 16.46 -4.33 -13.70
C PRO A 14 15.88 -5.74 -13.64
N LEU A 15 14.96 -6.02 -12.71
CA LEU A 15 14.32 -7.33 -12.56
C LEU A 15 13.02 -7.44 -13.37
N LEU A 16 12.31 -6.33 -13.55
CA LEU A 16 10.98 -6.27 -14.16
C LEU A 16 10.99 -5.74 -15.61
N GLY A 17 12.07 -5.06 -16.00
CA GLY A 17 12.12 -4.21 -17.19
C GLY A 17 11.41 -2.88 -16.99
N GLU A 18 11.71 -1.90 -17.86
CA GLU A 18 11.01 -0.62 -17.88
C GLU A 18 9.51 -0.81 -18.15
N ASP A 19 9.17 -1.62 -19.16
CA ASP A 19 7.78 -1.97 -19.50
C ASP A 19 7.04 -2.61 -18.31
N GLY A 20 7.70 -3.47 -17.54
CA GLY A 20 7.12 -4.09 -16.35
C GLY A 20 6.78 -3.06 -15.29
N GLN A 21 7.68 -2.10 -15.06
CA GLN A 21 7.42 -1.00 -14.14
C GLN A 21 6.30 -0.07 -14.63
N GLU A 22 6.21 0.18 -15.94
CA GLU A 22 5.11 0.95 -16.53
C GLU A 22 3.76 0.25 -16.37
N ARG A 23 3.70 -1.08 -16.56
CA ARG A 23 2.49 -1.87 -16.32
C ARG A 23 2.05 -1.83 -14.86
N ILE A 24 2.98 -1.89 -13.90
CA ILE A 24 2.65 -1.71 -12.47
C ILE A 24 2.12 -0.29 -12.24
N ARG A 25 2.75 0.73 -12.82
CA ARG A 25 2.33 2.12 -12.71
C ARG A 25 0.92 2.36 -13.27
N ASP A 26 0.53 1.68 -14.33
CA ASP A 26 -0.79 1.86 -14.96
C ASP A 26 -1.87 0.95 -14.35
N ALA A 27 -1.50 0.03 -13.47
CA ALA A 27 -2.43 -0.88 -12.85
C ALA A 27 -3.24 -0.23 -11.70
N ASN A 28 -4.48 -0.70 -11.57
CA ASN A 28 -5.42 -0.33 -10.52
C ASN A 28 -5.72 -1.57 -9.67
N VAL A 29 -5.57 -1.47 -8.35
CA VAL A 29 -5.82 -2.58 -7.41
C VAL A 29 -6.91 -2.20 -6.42
N PHE A 30 -7.82 -3.15 -6.16
CA PHE A 30 -8.78 -3.10 -5.08
C PHE A 30 -8.37 -4.06 -3.96
N ILE A 31 -8.36 -3.60 -2.72
CA ILE A 31 -8.08 -4.40 -1.52
C ILE A 31 -9.34 -4.40 -0.63
N ALA A 32 -9.90 -5.58 -0.41
CA ALA A 32 -10.99 -5.78 0.54
C ALA A 32 -10.41 -6.05 1.94
N GLY A 33 -10.50 -5.05 2.80
CA GLY A 33 -10.00 -5.06 4.17
C GLY A 33 -8.57 -4.50 4.30
N ALA A 34 -8.37 -3.65 5.29
CA ALA A 34 -7.08 -3.09 5.72
C ALA A 34 -6.49 -3.86 6.94
N GLY A 35 -7.01 -5.07 7.20
CA GLY A 35 -6.57 -5.92 8.31
C GLY A 35 -5.21 -6.60 8.12
N GLY A 36 -5.02 -7.76 8.76
CA GLY A 36 -3.69 -8.39 8.84
C GLY A 36 -3.08 -8.83 7.49
N LEU A 37 -3.93 -9.10 6.49
CA LEU A 37 -3.49 -9.40 5.12
C LEU A 37 -3.47 -8.14 4.26
N GLY A 38 -4.49 -7.28 4.40
CA GLY A 38 -4.58 -6.03 3.64
C GLY A 38 -3.43 -5.07 3.91
N SER A 39 -2.98 -5.00 5.17
CA SER A 39 -1.86 -4.17 5.61
C SER A 39 -0.57 -4.45 4.80
N PRO A 40 0.02 -5.66 4.84
CA PRO A 40 1.23 -5.94 4.05
C PRO A 40 0.96 -5.86 2.54
N SER A 41 -0.21 -6.29 2.04
CA SER A 41 -0.53 -6.15 0.62
C SER A 41 -0.49 -4.69 0.15
N ALA A 42 -1.12 -3.78 0.89
CA ALA A 42 -1.14 -2.36 0.57
C ALA A 42 0.28 -1.76 0.59
N ILE A 43 1.05 -2.04 1.64
CA ILE A 43 2.42 -1.53 1.77
C ILE A 43 3.29 -1.96 0.59
N TYR A 44 3.30 -3.25 0.24
CA TYR A 44 4.16 -3.74 -0.83
C TYR A 44 3.69 -3.31 -2.22
N LEU A 45 2.38 -3.21 -2.48
CA LEU A 45 1.86 -2.70 -3.74
C LEU A 45 2.16 -1.20 -3.92
N ALA A 46 2.04 -0.41 -2.85
CA ALA A 46 2.43 1.00 -2.87
C ALA A 46 3.95 1.15 -3.09
N ALA A 47 4.76 0.37 -2.39
CA ALA A 47 6.21 0.33 -2.56
C ALA A 47 6.63 -0.09 -3.97
N ALA A 48 5.92 -1.05 -4.59
CA ALA A 48 6.16 -1.49 -5.96
C ALA A 48 5.79 -0.40 -6.99
N GLY A 49 4.98 0.59 -6.60
CA GLY A 49 4.61 1.73 -7.43
C GLY A 49 3.30 1.56 -8.19
N ILE A 50 2.34 0.84 -7.62
CA ILE A 50 0.98 0.75 -8.20
C ILE A 50 0.41 2.15 -8.46
N GLY A 51 -0.26 2.32 -9.60
CA GLY A 51 -0.82 3.62 -9.99
C GLY A 51 -1.96 4.09 -9.11
N LYS A 52 -2.90 3.17 -8.87
CA LYS A 52 -4.08 3.42 -8.04
C LYS A 52 -4.36 2.24 -7.14
N MET A 53 -4.66 2.56 -5.89
CA MET A 53 -5.13 1.59 -4.92
C MET A 53 -6.44 2.08 -4.31
N VAL A 54 -7.42 1.20 -4.24
CA VAL A 54 -8.69 1.43 -3.54
C VAL A 54 -8.80 0.39 -2.43
N ILE A 55 -8.92 0.85 -1.20
CA ILE A 55 -9.05 -0.01 -0.02
C ILE A 55 -10.44 0.21 0.57
N ALA A 56 -11.16 -0.87 0.84
CA ALA A 56 -12.45 -0.83 1.52
C ALA A 56 -12.36 -1.59 2.85
N ASP A 57 -12.62 -0.91 3.95
CA ASP A 57 -12.73 -1.49 5.28
C ASP A 57 -13.73 -0.65 6.09
N PHE A 58 -14.59 -1.29 6.87
CA PHE A 58 -15.62 -0.63 7.68
C PHE A 58 -15.24 -0.55 9.16
N ASP A 59 -14.14 -1.16 9.57
CA ASP A 59 -13.68 -1.18 10.95
C ASP A 59 -12.91 0.08 11.35
N ARG A 60 -12.73 0.22 12.66
CA ARG A 60 -11.78 1.14 13.29
C ARG A 60 -10.52 0.40 13.73
N VAL A 61 -9.42 1.13 13.85
CA VAL A 61 -8.16 0.60 14.38
C VAL A 61 -8.35 0.26 15.87
N ASN A 62 -7.84 -0.91 16.27
CA ASN A 62 -7.90 -1.40 17.64
C ASN A 62 -6.50 -1.85 18.10
N VAL A 63 -6.13 -1.52 19.34
CA VAL A 63 -4.82 -1.87 19.92
C VAL A 63 -4.50 -3.37 19.85
N SER A 64 -5.50 -4.23 20.04
CA SER A 64 -5.35 -5.70 19.96
C SER A 64 -5.03 -6.22 18.56
N ASN A 65 -5.06 -5.34 17.55
CA ASN A 65 -4.82 -5.67 16.15
C ASN A 65 -3.46 -5.17 15.64
N LEU A 66 -2.82 -4.23 16.35
CA LEU A 66 -1.58 -3.58 15.91
C LEU A 66 -0.40 -4.56 15.78
N ASN A 67 -0.45 -5.70 16.47
CA ASN A 67 0.57 -6.74 16.35
C ASN A 67 0.65 -7.40 14.96
N ARG A 68 -0.37 -7.22 14.12
CA ARG A 68 -0.45 -7.83 12.77
C ARG A 68 -0.98 -6.90 11.68
N GLN A 69 -1.58 -5.77 12.04
CA GLN A 69 -2.09 -4.75 11.10
C GLN A 69 -1.09 -3.61 10.97
N ILE A 70 0.04 -3.93 10.33
CA ILE A 70 1.24 -3.07 10.25
C ILE A 70 1.08 -1.80 9.40
N LEU A 71 -0.12 -1.55 8.86
CA LEU A 71 -0.49 -0.32 8.18
C LEU A 71 -0.95 0.78 9.16
N HIS A 72 -1.22 0.42 10.42
CA HIS A 72 -1.79 1.32 11.43
C HIS A 72 -0.86 1.46 12.62
N TRP A 73 -0.87 2.62 13.28
CA TRP A 73 -0.07 2.89 14.48
C TRP A 73 -0.90 3.20 15.72
N ASP A 74 -0.25 3.28 16.89
CA ASP A 74 -0.91 3.60 18.17
C ASP A 74 -1.70 4.92 18.10
N GLY A 75 -1.20 5.91 17.34
CA GLY A 75 -1.89 7.18 17.11
C GLY A 75 -3.20 7.04 16.31
N ASP A 76 -3.43 5.91 15.66
CA ASP A 76 -4.61 5.68 14.84
C ASP A 76 -5.75 4.97 15.58
N VAL A 77 -5.53 4.52 16.82
CA VAL A 77 -6.55 3.77 17.58
C VAL A 77 -7.87 4.54 17.62
N LEU A 78 -8.97 3.84 17.34
CA LEU A 78 -10.34 4.36 17.13
C LEU A 78 -10.60 5.13 15.81
N ARG A 79 -9.59 5.50 15.02
CA ARG A 79 -9.81 6.04 13.66
C ARG A 79 -10.34 4.95 12.74
N MET A 80 -11.07 5.34 11.69
CA MET A 80 -11.45 4.38 10.65
C MET A 80 -10.18 3.83 10.00
N LYS A 81 -10.13 2.52 9.76
CA LYS A 81 -8.95 1.90 9.13
C LYS A 81 -8.67 2.50 7.74
N ILE A 82 -9.71 2.88 7.01
CA ILE A 82 -9.56 3.55 5.70
C ILE A 82 -8.94 4.93 5.78
N ASP A 83 -9.14 5.66 6.90
CA ASP A 83 -8.53 6.98 7.08
C ASP A 83 -7.05 6.84 7.44
N SER A 84 -6.73 5.92 8.37
CA SER A 84 -5.34 5.58 8.72
C SER A 84 -4.57 5.01 7.52
N ALA A 85 -5.19 4.12 6.73
CA ALA A 85 -4.56 3.50 5.55
C ALA A 85 -4.26 4.48 4.39
N ARG A 86 -4.85 5.67 4.40
CA ARG A 86 -4.68 6.67 3.35
C ARG A 86 -3.45 7.56 3.57
N GLU A 87 -2.98 7.66 4.81
CA GLU A 87 -1.86 8.51 5.24
C GLU A 87 -0.50 7.81 5.04
#